data_AF-F2X2W9-F1
#
_entry.id   AF-F2X2W9-F1
#
_cell.length_a   1.000
_cell.length_b   1.000
_cell.length_c   1.000
_cell.angle_alpha   90.00
_cell.angle_beta   90.00
_cell.angle_gamma   90.00
#
_symmetry.space_group_name_H-M   'P 1'
#
loop_
_entity.id
_entity.type
_entity.pdbx_description
1 polymer ?
#
loop_
_entity_poly.entity_id
_entity_poly.type
_entity_poly.pdbx_seq_one_letter_code
_entity_poly.pdbx_strand_id
1 'polypeptide(L)'
;SYLKLRPDRVACQDATAQMAILQFMSAGIPQVATPSTVHCDHLIQAQVGGPKDLARAIDLNKEVYDFLSTACAKYNLGFWKPGSGIIHQIVLENYAFPGALLIGTDSHTPNAGGLGQLAIGVGGADAVDVMSGLPW
;
A
#
# COMPACT_ATOMS: atom_id res chain seq x y z
N SER A 1 -2.14 -22.36 19.02
CA SER A 1 -1.13 -22.29 17.94
C SER A 1 -1.48 -21.12 17.04
N TYR A 2 -0.49 -20.47 16.41
CA TYR A 2 -0.69 -19.43 15.40
C TYR A 2 -0.45 -20.01 14.01
N LEU A 3 -1.25 -19.59 13.02
CA LEU A 3 -1.03 -19.95 11.62
C LEU A 3 0.20 -19.19 11.11
N LYS A 4 0.99 -19.82 10.24
CA LYS A 4 2.10 -19.19 9.53
C LYS A 4 1.75 -19.11 8.06
N LEU A 5 1.30 -17.95 7.63
CA LEU A 5 0.73 -17.70 6.32
C LEU A 5 1.76 -17.07 5.38
N ARG A 6 1.42 -17.11 4.09
CA ARG A 6 2.20 -16.50 3.00
C ARG A 6 1.24 -15.71 2.12
N PRO A 7 0.94 -14.44 2.44
CA PRO A 7 0.09 -13.61 1.60
C PRO A 7 0.65 -13.48 0.19
N ASP A 8 -0.24 -13.47 -0.81
CA ASP A 8 0.12 -13.36 -2.23
C ASP A 8 0.53 -11.93 -2.61
N ARG A 9 0.07 -10.93 -1.85
CA ARG A 9 0.38 -9.52 -2.08
C ARG A 9 0.21 -8.62 -0.86
N VAL A 10 0.85 -7.46 -0.94
CA VAL A 10 0.76 -6.37 0.03
C VAL A 10 0.21 -5.10 -0.64
N ALA A 11 -0.68 -4.37 0.03
CA ALA A 11 -1.12 -3.05 -0.42
C ALA A 11 -1.01 -2.03 0.73
N CYS A 12 -0.33 -0.92 0.49
CA CYS A 12 -0.17 0.15 1.47
C CYS A 12 -0.76 1.47 0.96
N GLN A 13 -1.31 2.26 1.86
CA GLN A 13 -1.76 3.63 1.57
C GLN A 13 -0.74 4.64 2.11
N ASP A 14 -0.68 5.85 1.56
CA ASP A 14 0.40 6.81 1.78
C ASP A 14 0.57 7.31 3.24
N ALA A 15 -0.47 7.28 4.07
CA ALA A 15 -0.36 7.60 5.49
C ALA A 15 0.33 6.50 6.32
N THR A 16 0.20 5.22 5.94
CA THR A 16 0.85 4.10 6.65
C THR A 16 2.09 3.55 5.92
N ALA A 17 2.18 3.75 4.61
CA ALA A 17 3.28 3.30 3.76
C ALA A 17 4.61 3.96 4.14
N GLN A 18 4.59 5.21 4.61
CA GLN A 18 5.80 5.94 5.00
C GLN A 18 6.60 5.15 6.05
N MET A 19 5.95 4.77 7.15
CA MET A 19 6.62 4.04 8.23
C MET A 19 6.93 2.59 7.85
N ALA A 20 6.05 1.93 7.10
CA ALA A 20 6.29 0.57 6.63
C ALA A 20 7.54 0.51 5.72
N ILE A 21 7.71 1.48 4.81
CA ILE A 21 8.87 1.55 3.94
C ILE A 21 10.13 1.89 4.75
N LEU A 22 10.08 2.83 5.70
CA LEU A 22 11.24 3.12 6.56
C LEU A 22 11.71 1.87 7.33
N GLN A 23 10.78 1.07 7.85
CA GLN A 23 11.09 -0.20 8.50
C GLN A 23 11.67 -1.22 7.51
N PHE A 24 11.09 -1.35 6.32
CA PHE A 24 11.63 -2.22 5.26
C PHE A 24 13.06 -1.81 4.86
N MET A 25 13.33 -0.50 4.76
CA MET A 25 14.67 0.03 4.49
C MET A 25 15.68 -0.39 5.55
N SER A 26 15.28 -0.41 6.83
CA SER A 26 16.15 -0.86 7.92
C SER A 26 16.47 -2.36 7.89
N ALA A 27 15.66 -3.17 7.20
CA ALA A 27 15.92 -4.60 7.04
C ALA A 27 17.09 -4.88 6.07
N GLY A 28 17.52 -3.89 5.28
CA GLY A 28 18.66 -4.02 4.37
C GLY A 28 18.41 -4.94 3.16
N ILE A 29 17.14 -5.24 2.87
CA ILE A 29 16.73 -6.11 1.76
C ILE A 29 16.67 -5.29 0.46
N PRO A 30 17.21 -5.80 -0.67
CA PRO A 30 17.35 -5.01 -1.90
C PRO A 30 16.03 -4.73 -2.62
N GLN A 31 15.02 -5.60 -2.49
CA GLN A 31 13.69 -5.45 -3.09
C GLN A 31 12.66 -6.31 -2.35
N VAL A 32 11.38 -5.98 -2.49
CA VAL A 32 10.30 -6.77 -1.88
C VAL A 32 10.24 -8.19 -2.44
N ALA A 33 9.93 -9.16 -1.59
CA ALA A 33 9.78 -10.58 -1.95
C ALA A 33 8.41 -10.90 -2.58
N THR A 34 7.42 -10.03 -2.36
CA THR A 34 6.02 -10.27 -2.71
C THR A 34 5.48 -9.03 -3.45
N PRO A 35 4.64 -9.17 -4.49
CA PRO A 35 4.04 -8.03 -5.19
C PRO A 35 3.41 -7.02 -4.21
N SER A 36 3.91 -5.79 -4.24
CA SER A 36 3.57 -4.76 -3.26
C SER A 36 3.25 -3.45 -3.96
N THR A 37 2.23 -2.73 -3.48
CA THR A 37 1.80 -1.44 -4.07
C THR A 37 1.59 -0.39 -3.01
N VAL A 38 1.97 0.85 -3.30
CA VAL A 38 1.66 2.05 -2.52
C VAL A 38 0.62 2.90 -3.26
N HIS A 39 -0.37 3.41 -2.53
CA HIS A 39 -1.49 4.21 -3.05
C HIS A 39 -1.53 5.58 -2.38
N CYS A 40 -1.54 6.67 -3.16
CA CYS A 40 -1.57 8.04 -2.63
C CYS A 40 -2.99 8.62 -2.59
N ASP A 41 -3.71 8.35 -1.51
CA ASP A 41 -5.13 8.69 -1.34
C ASP A 41 -5.49 9.37 -0.01
N HIS A 42 -4.66 9.32 1.03
CA HIS A 42 -4.98 9.89 2.35
C HIS A 42 -4.52 11.33 2.54
N LEU A 43 -3.57 11.81 1.73
CA LEU A 43 -2.97 13.14 1.90
C LEU A 43 -3.62 14.24 1.04
N ILE A 44 -4.72 13.93 0.36
CA ILE A 44 -5.49 14.89 -0.46
C ILE A 44 -6.69 15.38 0.35
N GLN A 45 -6.57 16.59 0.89
CA GLN A 45 -7.66 17.22 1.64
C GLN A 45 -8.68 17.89 0.69
N ALA A 46 -9.96 17.56 0.84
CA ALA A 46 -11.04 18.25 0.14
C ALA A 46 -11.23 19.68 0.72
N GLN A 47 -11.27 20.69 -0.16
CA GLN A 47 -11.48 22.08 0.24
C GLN A 47 -12.26 22.89 -0.79
N VAL A 48 -11.85 22.85 -2.06
CA VAL A 48 -12.46 23.66 -3.13
C VAL A 48 -13.08 22.79 -4.23
N GLY A 49 -12.50 21.63 -4.51
CA GLY A 49 -12.91 20.73 -5.58
C GLY A 49 -11.73 20.00 -6.22
N GLY A 50 -12.02 18.82 -6.78
CA GLY A 50 -11.03 17.81 -7.19
C GLY A 50 -9.73 18.34 -7.82
N PRO A 51 -9.77 19.04 -8.97
CA PRO A 51 -8.54 19.50 -9.63
C PRO A 51 -7.69 20.47 -8.80
N LYS A 52 -8.33 21.40 -8.07
CA LYS A 52 -7.63 22.39 -7.24
C LYS A 52 -7.06 21.76 -5.98
N ASP A 53 -7.80 20.86 -5.37
CA ASP A 53 -7.37 20.14 -4.17
C ASP A 53 -6.22 19.18 -4.47
N LEU A 54 -6.26 18.49 -5.62
CA LEU A 54 -5.17 17.63 -6.06
C LEU A 54 -3.88 18.43 -6.35
N ALA A 55 -3.98 19.55 -7.08
CA ALA A 55 -2.81 20.39 -7.34
C ALA A 55 -2.17 20.90 -6.04
N ARG A 56 -3.00 21.37 -5.09
CA ARG A 56 -2.55 21.79 -3.76
C ARG A 56 -1.89 20.64 -2.98
N ALA A 57 -2.47 19.44 -3.03
CA ALA A 57 -1.92 18.28 -2.32
C ALA A 57 -0.57 17.84 -2.89
N ILE A 58 -0.39 17.89 -4.21
CA ILE A 58 0.89 17.59 -4.87
C ILE A 58 1.99 18.55 -4.39
N ASP A 59 1.68 19.85 -4.31
CA ASP A 59 2.64 20.85 -3.83
C ASP A 59 2.92 20.70 -2.32
N LEU A 60 1.88 20.55 -1.50
CA LEU A 60 1.99 20.48 -0.04
C LEU A 60 2.73 19.23 0.44
N ASN A 61 2.46 18.08 -0.19
CA ASN A 61 3.00 16.78 0.22
C ASN A 61 4.14 16.31 -0.69
N LYS A 62 4.76 17.23 -1.45
CA LYS A 62 5.80 16.90 -2.43
C LYS A 62 6.91 16.02 -1.87
N GLU A 63 7.40 16.32 -0.67
CA GLU A 63 8.45 15.54 0.01
C GLU A 63 8.03 14.09 0.22
N VAL A 64 6.81 13.86 0.72
CA VAL A 64 6.28 12.52 0.98
C VAL A 64 6.08 11.76 -0.33
N TYR A 65 5.51 12.40 -1.35
CA TYR A 65 5.30 11.75 -2.64
C TYR A 65 6.61 11.42 -3.37
N ASP A 66 7.61 12.30 -3.29
CA ASP A 66 8.95 12.04 -3.82
C ASP A 66 9.62 10.87 -3.08
N PHE A 67 9.53 10.83 -1.75
CA PHE A 67 10.02 9.71 -0.95
C PHE A 67 9.35 8.40 -1.35
N LEU A 68 8.01 8.34 -1.37
CA LEU A 68 7.28 7.13 -1.72
C LEU A 68 7.57 6.69 -3.15
N SER A 69 7.58 7.62 -4.11
CA SER A 69 7.84 7.29 -5.52
C SER A 69 9.25 6.74 -5.73
N THR A 70 10.27 7.37 -5.14
CA THR A 70 11.66 6.93 -5.28
C THR A 70 11.95 5.64 -4.51
N ALA A 71 11.35 5.46 -3.34
CA ALA A 71 11.45 4.21 -2.58
C ALA A 71 10.75 3.05 -3.30
N CYS A 72 9.57 3.27 -3.86
CA CYS A 72 8.88 2.27 -4.68
C CYS A 72 9.73 1.84 -5.87
N ALA A 73 10.31 2.80 -6.59
CA ALA A 73 11.21 2.51 -7.71
C ALA A 73 12.46 1.72 -7.26
N LYS A 74 13.05 2.07 -6.12
CA LYS A 74 14.26 1.42 -5.58
C LYS A 74 13.99 -0.03 -5.17
N TYR A 75 12.88 -0.29 -4.47
CA TYR A 75 12.59 -1.59 -3.85
C TYR A 75 11.59 -2.44 -4.65
N ASN A 76 11.29 -2.04 -5.89
CA ASN A 76 10.39 -2.74 -6.82
C ASN A 76 8.94 -2.87 -6.30
N LEU A 77 8.39 -1.78 -5.77
CA LEU A 77 6.96 -1.65 -5.46
C LEU A 77 6.24 -0.90 -6.59
N GLY A 78 4.98 -1.26 -6.84
CA GLY A 78 4.09 -0.45 -7.67
C GLY A 78 3.71 0.85 -6.95
N PHE A 79 3.62 1.95 -7.69
CA PHE A 79 3.31 3.27 -7.15
C PHE A 79 2.11 3.90 -7.87
N TRP A 80 0.98 4.00 -7.17
CA TRP A 80 -0.22 4.68 -7.63
C TRP A 80 -0.17 6.14 -7.19
N LYS A 81 0.03 7.02 -8.17
CA LYS A 81 0.24 8.47 -7.97
C LYS A 81 -0.95 9.15 -7.29
N PRO A 82 -0.74 10.34 -6.67
CA PRO A 82 -1.83 11.14 -6.14
C PRO A 82 -2.92 11.39 -7.18
N GLY A 83 -4.18 11.17 -6.80
CA GLY A 83 -5.34 11.31 -7.68
C GLY A 83 -5.66 10.08 -8.55
N SER A 84 -4.94 8.97 -8.36
CA SER A 84 -5.27 7.69 -9.03
C SER A 84 -6.58 7.07 -8.54
N GLY A 85 -6.84 7.15 -7.24
CA GLY A 85 -8.05 6.61 -6.62
C GLY A 85 -7.78 6.09 -5.21
N ILE A 86 -8.86 5.73 -4.50
CA ILE A 86 -8.77 5.12 -3.17
C ILE A 86 -8.21 3.71 -3.28
N ILE A 87 -7.28 3.35 -2.39
CA ILE A 87 -6.56 2.07 -2.36
C ILE A 87 -7.48 0.86 -2.60
N HIS A 88 -8.61 0.79 -1.91
CA HIS A 88 -9.52 -0.36 -1.98
C HIS A 88 -10.26 -0.47 -3.31
N GLN A 89 -10.54 0.66 -3.95
CA GLN A 89 -11.16 0.69 -5.28
C GLN A 89 -10.15 0.21 -6.32
N ILE A 90 -8.93 0.75 -6.29
CA ILE A 90 -7.85 0.32 -7.18
C ILE A 90 -7.53 -1.16 -6.98
N VAL A 91 -7.53 -1.64 -5.72
CA VAL A 91 -7.36 -3.07 -5.41
C VAL A 91 -8.48 -3.91 -6.02
N LEU A 92 -9.74 -3.51 -5.83
CA LEU A 92 -10.87 -4.27 -6.36
C LEU A 92 -10.86 -4.34 -7.89
N GLU A 93 -10.51 -3.24 -8.56
CA GLU A 93 -10.51 -3.15 -10.03
C GLU A 93 -9.32 -3.86 -10.68
N ASN A 94 -8.17 -3.92 -10.02
CA ASN A 94 -6.91 -4.32 -10.67
C ASN A 94 -6.23 -5.55 -10.04
N TYR A 95 -6.53 -5.87 -8.79
CA TYR A 95 -5.69 -6.75 -7.98
C TYR A 95 -6.44 -7.85 -7.23
N ALA A 96 -7.74 -7.69 -7.01
CA ALA A 96 -8.54 -8.65 -6.29
C ALA A 96 -9.02 -9.77 -7.22
N PHE A 97 -8.89 -11.01 -6.77
CA PHE A 97 -9.42 -12.18 -7.44
C PHE A 97 -9.71 -13.32 -6.45
N PRO A 98 -10.64 -14.24 -6.77
CA PRO A 98 -11.02 -15.32 -5.87
C PRO A 98 -9.85 -16.20 -5.45
N GLY A 99 -9.75 -16.50 -4.16
CA GLY A 99 -8.79 -17.47 -3.60
C GLY A 99 -7.41 -16.91 -3.25
N ALA A 100 -7.10 -15.66 -3.60
CA ALA A 100 -5.87 -15.00 -3.13
C ALA A 100 -5.97 -14.55 -1.67
N LEU A 101 -4.82 -14.39 -1.04
CA LEU A 101 -4.61 -13.76 0.27
C LEU A 101 -3.90 -12.42 0.08
N LEU A 102 -4.57 -11.31 0.42
CA LEU A 102 -3.97 -9.98 0.47
C LEU A 102 -3.90 -9.50 1.92
N ILE A 103 -2.78 -8.86 2.27
CA ILE A 103 -2.72 -8.02 3.45
C ILE A 103 -2.57 -6.55 3.04
N GLY A 104 -3.18 -5.66 3.81
CA GLY A 104 -3.11 -4.23 3.53
C GLY A 104 -2.95 -3.40 4.79
N THR A 105 -2.16 -2.33 4.72
CA THR A 105 -1.92 -1.43 5.87
C THR A 105 -3.06 -0.44 6.07
N ASP A 106 -4.30 -0.95 6.02
CA ASP A 106 -5.55 -0.22 6.19
C ASP A 106 -6.65 -1.15 6.72
N SER A 107 -7.55 -0.65 7.58
CA SER A 107 -8.61 -1.46 8.18
C SER A 107 -9.69 -1.91 7.20
N HIS A 108 -9.89 -1.19 6.09
CA HIS A 108 -10.93 -1.49 5.10
C HIS A 108 -10.43 -2.42 3.99
N THR A 109 -9.22 -2.94 4.13
CA THR A 109 -8.66 -4.01 3.29
C THR A 109 -9.64 -5.18 3.02
N PRO A 110 -10.52 -5.60 3.95
CA PRO A 110 -11.56 -6.60 3.68
C PRO A 110 -12.50 -6.27 2.50
N ASN A 111 -12.51 -5.05 1.97
CA ASN A 111 -13.26 -4.66 0.76
C ASN A 111 -13.04 -5.64 -0.41
N ALA A 112 -11.82 -6.14 -0.59
CA ALA A 112 -11.51 -7.09 -1.66
C ALA A 112 -12.21 -8.45 -1.51
N GLY A 113 -12.77 -8.76 -0.33
CA GLY A 113 -13.64 -9.90 -0.09
C GLY A 113 -14.91 -9.90 -0.97
N GLY A 114 -15.33 -8.73 -1.46
CA GLY A 114 -16.39 -8.62 -2.47
C GLY A 114 -16.09 -9.36 -3.79
N LEU A 115 -14.81 -9.62 -4.09
CA LEU A 115 -14.35 -10.44 -5.23
C LEU A 115 -13.78 -11.80 -4.81
N GLY A 116 -14.19 -12.33 -3.64
CA GLY A 116 -13.80 -13.67 -3.18
C GLY A 116 -12.34 -13.80 -2.74
N GLN A 117 -11.64 -12.68 -2.54
CA GLN A 117 -10.29 -12.65 -2.00
C GLN A 117 -10.32 -12.67 -0.46
N LEU A 118 -9.44 -13.44 0.19
CA LEU A 118 -9.21 -13.28 1.62
C LEU A 118 -8.32 -12.06 1.83
N ALA A 119 -8.86 -10.98 2.38
CA ALA A 119 -8.15 -9.71 2.49
C ALA A 119 -8.19 -9.19 3.93
N ILE A 120 -7.02 -8.93 4.52
CA ILE A 120 -6.88 -8.65 5.95
C ILE A 120 -6.11 -7.35 6.17
N GLY A 121 -6.68 -6.44 6.98
CA GLY A 121 -6.01 -5.23 7.42
C GLY A 121 -4.96 -5.51 8.49
N VAL A 122 -3.78 -4.91 8.37
CA VAL A 122 -2.63 -5.12 9.27
C VAL A 122 -1.88 -3.82 9.57
N GLY A 123 -0.94 -3.86 10.50
CA GLY A 123 0.01 -2.77 10.73
C GLY A 123 1.16 -2.77 9.71
N GLY A 124 1.95 -1.70 9.73
CA GLY A 124 3.12 -1.58 8.84
C GLY A 124 4.17 -2.67 9.04
N ALA A 125 4.38 -3.14 10.27
CA ALA A 125 5.36 -4.17 10.59
C ALA A 125 5.01 -5.53 9.97
N ASP A 126 3.75 -5.97 10.06
CA ASP A 126 3.28 -7.20 9.40
C ASP A 126 3.46 -7.14 7.88
N ALA A 127 3.20 -5.98 7.28
CA ALA A 127 3.47 -5.76 5.86
C ALA A 127 4.96 -5.91 5.55
N VAL A 128 5.85 -5.42 6.42
CA VAL A 128 7.30 -5.59 6.28
C VAL A 128 7.72 -7.05 6.35
N ASP A 129 7.12 -7.86 7.22
CA ASP A 129 7.42 -9.30 7.30
C ASP A 129 7.16 -9.99 5.95
N VAL A 130 5.99 -9.74 5.35
CA VAL A 130 5.62 -10.31 4.05
C VAL A 130 6.47 -9.74 2.91
N MET A 131 6.73 -8.42 2.92
CA MET A 131 7.64 -7.78 1.96
C MET A 131 9.07 -8.32 2.08
N SER A 132 9.47 -8.78 3.26
CA SER A 132 10.79 -9.37 3.54
C SER A 132 10.86 -10.88 3.28
N GLY A 133 9.75 -11.50 2.86
CA GLY A 133 9.68 -12.94 2.63
C GLY A 133 9.67 -13.76 3.91
N LEU A 134 9.24 -13.18 5.04
CA LEU A 134 8.96 -13.90 6.28
C LEU A 134 7.52 -14.43 6.27
N PRO A 135 7.23 -15.55 6.97
CA PRO A 135 5.86 -15.96 7.23
C PRO A 135 5.16 -14.92 8.12
N TRP A 136 3.90 -14.62 7.80
CA TRP A 136 3.02 -13.79 8.62
C TRP A 136 2.16 -14.67 9.53
#